data_AF-A0A0F9JNK4-F1
#
_entry.id   AF-A0A0F9JNK4-F1
#
_cell.length_a   1.000
_cell.length_b   1.000
_cell.length_c   1.000
_cell.angle_alpha   90.00
_cell.angle_beta   90.00
_cell.angle_gamma   90.00
#
_symmetry.space_group_name_H-M   'P 1'
#
loop_
_entity.id
_entity.type
_entity.pdbx_description
1 polymer ?
#
loop_
_entity_poly.entity_id
_entity_poly.type
_entity_poly.pdbx_seq_one_letter_code
_entity_poly.pdbx_strand_id
1 'polypeptide(L)' 'MHKLKFYDLKRRKSFTTDKYRLTSKRTKSGMRYFAVTKAPSKTESWRIVSKDFYQKNK' A
#
# COMPACT_ATOMS: atom_id res chain seq x y z
N MET A 1 -13.42 1.81 2.83
CA MET A 1 -11.98 1.97 2.53
C MET A 1 -11.81 2.76 1.24
N HIS A 2 -10.90 3.73 1.21
CA HIS A 2 -10.67 4.56 0.01
C HIS A 2 -9.90 3.78 -1.07
N LYS A 3 -10.28 3.90 -2.34
CA LYS A 3 -9.51 3.29 -3.45
C LYS A 3 -8.12 3.91 -3.55
N LEU A 4 -7.10 3.06 -3.54
CA LEU A 4 -5.71 3.46 -3.72
C LEU A 4 -5.16 2.95 -5.06
N LYS A 5 -4.34 3.78 -5.70
CA LYS A 5 -3.58 3.40 -6.90
C LYS A 5 -2.30 2.67 -6.50
N PHE A 6 -2.12 1.44 -6.94
CA PHE A 6 -0.92 0.64 -6.77
C PHE A 6 -0.19 0.49 -8.10
N TYR A 7 1.05 0.03 -8.04
CA TYR A 7 1.85 -0.30 -9.21
C TYR A 7 2.24 -1.77 -9.15
N ASP A 8 1.89 -2.51 -10.21
CA ASP A 8 2.27 -3.89 -10.41
C ASP A 8 3.66 -3.89 -11.09
N LEU A 9 4.70 -4.24 -10.34
CA LEU A 9 6.07 -4.25 -10.85
C LEU A 9 6.27 -5.29 -11.97
N LYS A 10 5.59 -6.43 -11.90
CA LYS A 10 5.74 -7.52 -12.86
C LYS A 10 5.06 -7.20 -14.18
N ARG A 11 3.87 -6.58 -14.14
CA ARG A 11 3.14 -6.12 -15.33
C ARG A 11 3.53 -4.71 -15.79
N ARG A 12 4.29 -3.98 -14.97
CA ARG A 12 4.65 -2.57 -15.16
C ARG A 12 3.43 -1.68 -15.43
N LYS A 13 2.34 -1.93 -14.70
CA LYS A 13 1.06 -1.22 -14.87
C LYS A 13 0.49 -0.78 -13.54
N SER A 14 -0.12 0.40 -13.52
CA SER A 14 -0.91 0.83 -12.38
C SER A 14 -2.27 0.17 -12.34
N PHE A 15 -2.81 -0.03 -11.15
CA PHE A 15 -4.17 -0.48 -10.93
C PHE A 15 -4.72 0.18 -9.67
N THR A 16 -6.04 0.26 -9.53
CA THR A 16 -6.70 0.85 -8.36
C THR A 16 -7.50 -0.21 -7.61
N THR A 17 -7.40 -0.22 -6.29
CA THR A 17 -8.18 -1.14 -5.45
C THR A 17 -8.42 -0.54 -4.07
N ASP A 18 -9.56 -0.86 -3.47
CA ASP A 18 -9.90 -0.64 -2.06
C ASP A 18 -9.58 -1.86 -1.18
N LYS A 19 -9.22 -3.00 -1.80
CA LYS A 19 -8.82 -4.23 -1.12
C LYS A 19 -7.33 -4.19 -0.82
N TYR A 20 -6.96 -3.68 0.35
CA TYR A 20 -5.60 -3.69 0.85
C TYR A 20 -5.57 -3.80 2.37
N ARG A 21 -4.45 -4.26 2.91
CA ARG A 21 -4.14 -4.21 4.35
C ARG A 21 -3.24 -3.03 4.66
N LEU A 22 -3.45 -2.40 5.81
CA LEU A 22 -2.56 -1.37 6.31
C LEU A 22 -1.53 -1.97 7.28
N THR A 23 -0.26 -1.61 7.11
CA THR A 23 0.84 -2.05 7.97
C THR A 23 1.83 -0.91 8.24
N SER A 24 2.59 -1.03 9.31
CA SER A 24 3.63 -0.07 9.67
C SER A 24 4.96 -0.81 9.91
N LYS A 25 6.08 -0.22 9.48
CA LYS A 25 7.42 -0.74 9.75
C LYS A 25 8.31 0.35 10.32
N ARG A 26 9.06 0.01 11.37
CA ARG A 26 10.12 0.88 11.89
C ARG A 26 11.32 0.80 10.97
N THR A 27 11.85 1.95 10.57
CA THR A 27 13.04 2.10 9.75
C THR A 27 14.07 2.96 10.50
N LYS A 28 15.30 3.06 9.98
CA LYS A 28 16.34 3.92 10.57
C LYS A 28 15.89 5.39 10.69
N SER A 29 15.04 5.87 9.78
CA SER A 29 14.50 7.22 9.77
C SER A 29 13.12 7.36 10.44
N GLY A 30 12.68 6.35 11.19
CA GLY A 30 11.42 6.37 11.94
C GLY A 30 10.36 5.41 11.39
N MET A 31 9.11 5.59 11.82
CA MET A 31 7.99 4.72 11.45
C MET A 31 7.48 5.08 10.04
N ARG A 32 7.39 4.08 9.16
CA ARG A 32 6.74 4.20 7.84
C ARG A 32 5.45 3.41 7.81
N TYR A 33 4.46 3.95 7.10
CA TYR A 33 3.13 3.36 6.97
C TYR A 33 2.90 2.93 5.51
N PHE A 34 2.29 1.78 5.34
CA PHE A 34 2.10 1.15 4.03
C PHE A 34 0.67 0.63 3.87
N ALA A 35 0.15 0.74 2.67
CA ALA A 35 -0.92 -0.09 2.15
C ALA A 35 -0.32 -1.22 1.32
N VAL A 36 -0.77 -2.45 1.54
CA VAL A 36 -0.27 -3.65 0.86
C VAL A 36 -1.44 -4.42 0.25
N THR A 37 -1.32 -4.77 -1.03
CA THR A 37 -2.33 -5.56 -1.74
C THR A 37 -1.66 -6.60 -2.65
N LYS A 38 -2.44 -7.59 -3.12
CA LYS A 38 -2.01 -8.50 -4.18
C LYS A 38 -2.30 -7.84 -5.52
N ALA A 39 -1.27 -7.67 -6.33
CA ALA A 39 -1.40 -7.19 -7.70
C ALA A 39 -2.07 -8.22 -8.60
N PRO A 40 -2.59 -7.83 -9.78
CA PRO A 40 -3.08 -8.75 -10.79
C PRO A 40 -2.05 -9.81 -11.22
N SER A 41 -0.75 -9.50 -11.12
CA SER A 41 0.35 -10.44 -11.32
C SER A 41 0.59 -11.44 -10.19
N LYS A 42 -0.20 -11.38 -9.11
CA LYS A 42 -0.08 -12.15 -7.86
C LYS A 42 1.12 -11.77 -6.97
N THR A 43 1.89 -10.75 -7.34
CA THR A 43 2.96 -10.18 -6.49
C THR A 43 2.39 -9.17 -5.49
N GLU A 44 3.01 -9.00 -4.33
CA GLU A 44 2.62 -7.93 -3.39
C GLU A 44 3.00 -6.55 -3.95
N SER A 45 2.04 -5.64 -3.99
CA SER A 45 2.26 -4.21 -4.28
C SER A 45 2.20 -3.42 -2.98
N TRP A 46 3.29 -2.72 -2.68
CA TRP A 46 3.45 -1.89 -1.49
C TRP A 46 3.35 -0.41 -1.87
N ARG A 47 2.49 0.33 -1.18
CA ARG A 47 2.35 1.79 -1.34
C ARG A 47 2.60 2.47 -0.01
N ILE A 48 3.48 3.47 0.01
CA ILE A 48 3.67 4.34 1.18
C ILE A 48 2.43 5.24 1.34
N VAL A 49 1.94 5.37 2.57
CA VAL A 49 0.83 6.26 2.93
C VAL A 49 1.26 7.16 4.10
N SER A 50 0.55 8.28 4.30
CA SER A 50 0.79 9.15 5.45
C SER A 50 0.34 8.48 6.75
N LYS A 51 0.88 8.97 7.88
CA LYS A 51 0.45 8.56 9.23
C LYS A 51 -1.05 8.79 9.42
N ASP A 52 -1.55 9.95 8.99
CA ASP A 52 -2.95 10.33 9.16
C ASP A 52 -3.86 9.41 8.34
N PHE A 53 -3.47 9.08 7.11
CA PHE A 53 -4.22 8.11 6.30
C PHE A 53 -4.26 6.75 6.98
N TYR A 54 -3.13 6.28 7.49
CA TYR A 54 -3.04 5.02 8.22
C TYR A 54 -3.93 5.01 9.46
N GLN A 55 -3.90 6.05 10.29
CA GLN A 55 -4.69 6.14 11.51
C GLN A 55 -6.20 6.25 11.24
N LYS A 56 -6.59 6.99 10.19
CA LYS A 56 -8.00 7.18 9.83
C LYS A 56 -8.66 5.95 9.19
N ASN A 57 -7.88 5.06 8.57
CA ASN A 57 -8.39 3.95 7.75
C ASN A 57 -8.01 2.56 8.29
N LYS A 58 -7.36 2.49 9.45
CA LYS A 58 -7.06 1.24 10.15
C LYS A 58 -8.32 0.75 10.88
#